data_AF-S7TYU7-F1
#
_entry.id   AF-S7TYU7-F1
#
_cell.length_a   1.000
_cell.length_b   1.000
_cell.length_c   1.000
_cell.angle_alpha   90.00
_cell.angle_beta   90.00
_cell.angle_gamma   90.00
#
_symmetry.space_group_name_H-M   'P 1'
#
loop_
_entity.id
_entity.type
_entity.pdbx_description
1 polymer ?
#
loop_
_entity_poly.entity_id
_entity_poly.type
_entity_poly.pdbx_seq_one_letter_code
_entity_poly.pdbx_strand_id
1 'polypeptide(L)' 'MQPKKIDPVEELRSKAVFLLKPYARKISVFGSFARGEGSEAGDIDLLVELKPPSQRPALGLKWFRLEYELGRLMGKKSI' A
#
# COMPACT_ATOMS: atom_id res chain seq x y z
N MET A 1 20.47 -8.55 22.33
CA MET A 1 19.92 -7.73 21.22
C MET A 1 18.54 -7.28 21.62
N GLN A 2 18.30 -5.98 21.76
CA GLN A 2 16.91 -5.48 21.85
C GLN A 2 16.28 -5.67 20.47
N PRO A 3 15.02 -6.14 20.37
CA PRO A 3 14.34 -6.24 19.07
C PRO A 3 14.28 -4.84 18.45
N LYS A 4 14.75 -4.73 17.21
CA LYS A 4 14.69 -3.47 16.45
C LYS A 4 13.20 -3.12 16.33
N LYS A 5 12.78 -2.03 16.97
CA LYS A 5 11.40 -1.53 16.91
C LYS A 5 11.09 -1.35 15.42
N ILE A 6 10.22 -2.19 14.86
CA ILE A 6 9.86 -2.10 13.45
C ILE A 6 9.12 -0.77 13.28
N ASP A 7 9.60 0.04 12.35
CA ASP A 7 8.93 1.28 11.97
C ASP A 7 7.52 0.92 11.44
N PRO A 8 6.44 1.42 12.07
CA PRO A 8 5.06 1.14 11.65
C PRO A 8 4.82 1.43 10.17
N VAL A 9 5.53 2.42 9.61
CA VAL A 9 5.45 2.79 8.19
C VAL A 9 6.05 1.68 7.31
N GLU A 10 7.14 1.07 7.75
CA GLU A 10 7.82 0.01 7.01
C GLU A 10 7.03 -1.31 7.05
N GLU A 11 6.37 -1.60 8.17
CA GLU A 11 5.44 -2.72 8.27
C GLU A 11 4.25 -2.54 7.32
N LEU A 12 3.69 -1.33 7.28
CA LEU A 12 2.59 -1.01 6.38
C LEU A 12 2.99 -1.10 4.91
N ARG A 13 4.16 -0.57 4.54
CA ARG A 13 4.73 -0.71 3.19
C ARG A 13 4.87 -2.17 2.81
N SER A 14 5.38 -3.01 3.70
CA SER A 14 5.54 -4.45 3.47
C SER A 14 4.20 -5.14 3.20
N LYS A 15 3.16 -4.81 3.97
CA LYS A 15 1.80 -5.33 3.78
C LYS A 15 1.18 -4.87 2.46
N ALA A 16 1.33 -3.59 2.11
CA ALA A 16 0.85 -3.04 0.84
C ALA A 16 1.54 -3.69 -0.36
N VAL A 17 2.87 -3.84 -0.30
CA VAL A 17 3.65 -4.54 -1.34
C VAL A 17 3.19 -5.98 -1.48
N PHE A 18 3.02 -6.71 -0.37
CA PHE A 18 2.54 -8.09 -0.40
C PHE A 18 1.17 -8.21 -1.11
N LEU A 19 0.22 -7.34 -0.75
CA LEU A 19 -1.12 -7.34 -1.34
C LEU A 19 -1.13 -6.96 -2.83
N LEU A 20 -0.31 -5.99 -3.23
CA LEU A 20 -0.28 -5.45 -4.59
C LEU A 20 0.65 -6.21 -5.54
N LYS A 21 1.60 -7.01 -5.04
CA LYS A 21 2.56 -7.79 -5.84
C LYS A 21 1.95 -8.63 -6.96
N PRO A 22 0.77 -9.26 -6.81
CA PRO A 22 0.15 -9.99 -7.93
C PRO A 22 -0.24 -9.07 -9.10
N TYR A 23 -0.58 -7.81 -8.80
CA TYR A 23 -1.16 -6.86 -9.75
C TYR A 23 -0.16 -5.85 -10.31
N ALA A 24 0.82 -5.46 -9.49
CA ALA A 24 1.70 -4.33 -9.74
C ALA A 24 3.06 -4.76 -10.31
N ARG A 25 3.53 -4.04 -11.33
CA ARG A 25 4.92 -4.06 -11.79
C ARG A 25 5.78 -3.11 -10.97
N LYS A 26 5.25 -1.95 -10.58
CA LYS A 26 5.92 -0.95 -9.74
C LYS A 26 4.95 -0.38 -8.72
N ILE A 27 5.43 -0.17 -7.50
CA ILE A 27 4.70 0.49 -6.42
C ILE A 27 5.61 1.61 -5.92
N SER A 28 5.11 2.84 -5.87
CA SER A 28 5.84 4.01 -5.39
C SER A 28 5.00 4.77 -4.38
N VAL A 29 5.64 5.33 -3.37
CA VAL A 29 4.99 6.29 -2.45
C VAL A 29 5.03 7.66 -3.11
N PHE A 30 3.91 8.38 -3.09
CA PHE A 30 3.86 9.78 -3.51
C PHE A 30 3.19 10.63 -2.42
N GLY A 31 2.94 11.91 -2.71
CA GLY A 31 2.26 12.79 -1.76
C GLY A 31 3.14 13.25 -0.60
N SER A 32 2.51 13.57 0.53
CA SER A 32 3.17 14.14 1.72
C SER A 32 4.28 13.26 2.28
N PHE A 33 4.10 11.94 2.28
CA PHE A 33 5.12 10.97 2.69
C PHE A 33 6.39 11.01 1.82
N ALA A 34 6.26 11.27 0.51
CA ALA A 34 7.42 11.38 -0.36
C ALA A 34 8.21 12.70 -0.14
N ARG A 35 7.57 13.72 0.45
CA ARG A 35 8.21 15.02 0.77
C ARG A 35 8.77 15.10 2.19
N GLY A 36 8.63 14.05 3.00
CA GLY A 36 9.00 14.08 4.42
C GLY A 36 8.04 14.88 5.30
N GLU A 37 6.86 15.23 4.76
CA GLU A 37 5.78 15.95 5.45
C GLU A 37 4.70 14.99 5.99
N GLY A 38 4.84 13.69 5.72
CA GLY A 38 3.93 12.66 6.21
C GLY A 38 4.10 12.43 7.70
N SER A 39 2.99 12.40 8.44
CA SER A 39 2.96 11.99 9.85
C SER A 39 2.62 10.51 9.97
N GLU A 40 2.99 9.86 11.08
CA GLU A 40 2.64 8.44 11.35
C GLU A 40 1.12 8.18 11.36
N ALA A 41 0.31 9.22 11.54
CA ALA A 41 -1.16 9.17 11.51
C ALA A 41 -1.76 9.56 10.15
N GLY A 42 -0.92 9.93 9.17
CA GLY A 42 -1.33 10.48 7.90
C GLY A 42 -1.69 9.45 6.84
N ASP A 43 -2.41 9.91 5.83
CA ASP A 43 -2.75 9.15 4.65
C ASP A 43 -1.49 8.77 3.84
N ILE A 44 -1.35 7.50 3.44
CA ILE A 44 -0.26 7.06 2.54
C ILE A 44 -0.79 6.93 1.12
N ASP A 45 -0.23 7.74 0.24
CA ASP A 45 -0.56 7.76 -1.17
C ASP A 45 0.36 6.81 -1.95
N LEU A 46 -0.24 5.84 -2.64
CA LEU A 46 0.48 4.85 -3.44
C LEU A 46 0.18 5.00 -4.93
N LEU A 47 1.24 5.14 -5.72
CA LEU A 47 1.17 5.06 -7.18
C LEU A 47 1.50 3.63 -7.61
N VAL A 48 0.56 3.00 -8.31
CA VAL A 48 0.68 1.60 -8.74
C VAL A 48 0.70 1.50 -10.25
N GLU A 49 1.80 1.00 -10.78
CA GLU A 49 1.91 0.64 -12.18
C GLU A 49 1.50 -0.81 -12.36
N LEU A 50 0.41 -1.06 -13.07
CA LEU A 50 -0.16 -2.39 -13.22
C LEU A 50 0.66 -3.23 -14.22
N LYS A 51 0.78 -4.53 -13.95
CA LYS A 51 1.26 -5.50 -14.94
C LYS A 51 0.32 -5.54 -16.15
N PRO A 52 0.78 -6.02 -17.32
CA PRO A 52 -0.10 -6.31 -18.44
C PRO A 52 -1.25 -7.25 -18.02
N PRO A 53 -2.45 -7.15 -18.63
CA PRO A 53 -3.60 -7.99 -18.26
C PRO A 53 -3.31 -9.50 -18.25
N SER A 54 -2.44 -9.98 -19.13
CA SER A 54 -2.02 -11.40 -19.20
C SER A 54 -1.13 -11.86 -18.05
N GLN A 55 -0.62 -10.94 -17.22
CA GLN A 55 0.34 -11.20 -16.15
C GLN A 55 -0.18 -10.83 -14.76
N ARG A 56 -1.48 -10.53 -14.64
CA ARG A 56 -2.13 -10.23 -13.37
C ARG A 56 -3.55 -10.79 -13.34
N PRO A 57 -4.11 -11.02 -12.14
CA PRO A 57 -5.53 -11.31 -12.03
C PRO A 57 -6.36 -10.14 -12.56
N ALA A 58 -7.54 -10.45 -13.11
CA ALA A 58 -8.50 -9.43 -13.49
C ALA A 58 -8.87 -8.57 -12.27
N LEU A 59 -8.83 -7.25 -12.45
CA LEU A 59 -9.22 -6.31 -11.40
C LEU A 59 -10.74 -6.30 -11.24
N GLY A 60 -11.50 -5.82 -12.23
CA GLY A 60 -12.95 -5.65 -12.09
C GLY A 60 -13.32 -5.02 -10.74
N LEU A 61 -14.34 -5.56 -10.07
CA LEU A 61 -14.75 -5.13 -8.74
C LEU A 61 -13.71 -5.43 -7.63
N LYS A 62 -12.71 -6.28 -7.88
CA LYS A 62 -11.63 -6.54 -6.92
C LYS A 62 -10.76 -5.30 -6.70
N TRP A 63 -10.78 -4.31 -7.60
CA TRP A 63 -10.10 -3.04 -7.39
C TRP A 63 -10.58 -2.33 -6.11
N PHE A 64 -11.90 -2.22 -5.93
CA PHE A 64 -12.49 -1.62 -4.71
C PHE A 64 -12.17 -2.45 -3.46
N ARG A 65 -12.13 -3.77 -3.59
CA ARG A 65 -11.71 -4.64 -2.49
C ARG A 65 -10.25 -4.43 -2.11
N LEU A 66 -9.36 -4.23 -3.08
CA LEU A 66 -7.95 -3.94 -2.81
C LEU A 66 -7.79 -2.60 -2.07
N GLU A 67 -8.53 -1.57 -2.48
CA GLU A 67 -8.55 -0.27 -1.79
C GLU A 67 -9.03 -0.42 -0.33
N TYR A 68 -10.12 -1.17 -0.11
CA TYR A 68 -10.63 -1.45 1.24
C TYR A 68 -9.62 -2.21 2.11
N GLU A 69 -9.01 -3.27 1.58
CA GLU A 69 -7.99 -4.04 2.31
C GLU A 69 -6.75 -3.19 2.62
N LEU A 70 -6.32 -2.32 1.69
CA LEU A 70 -5.26 -1.36 1.93
C LEU A 70 -5.64 -0.37 3.04
N GLY A 71 -6.85 0.19 3.02
CA GLY A 71 -7.36 1.06 4.07
C GLY A 71 -7.36 0.41 5.45
N ARG A 72 -7.83 -0.85 5.52
CA ARG A 72 -7.81 -1.67 6.74
C ARG A 72 -6.38 -1.92 7.24
N LEU A 73 -5.44 -2.24 6.34
CA LEU A 73 -4.03 -2.43 6.70
C LEU A 73 -3.39 -1.13 7.22
N MET A 74 -3.84 0.02 6.73
CA MET A 74 -3.42 1.36 7.17
C MET A 74 -4.09 1.82 8.47
N GLY A 75 -4.98 1.03 9.07
CA GLY A 75 -5.72 1.42 10.27
C GLY A 75 -6.78 2.50 10.00
N LYS A 76 -7.07 2.82 8.74
CA LYS A 76 -8.17 3.72 8.38
C LYS A 76 -9.48 2.95 8.44
N LYS A 77 -10.45 3.45 9.23
CA LYS A 77 -11.84 3.04 9.11
C LYS A 77 -12.36 3.52 7.76
N SER A 78 -12.55 2.62 6.81
CA SER A 78 -13.43 2.89 5.67
C SER A 78 -14.84 3.08 6.20
N ILE A 79 -15.45 4.23 5.88
CA ILE A 79 -16.86 4.55 6.14
C ILE A 79 -17.74 3.73 5.20
#